data_AF-A0A958D5C3-F1
#
_entry.id   AF-A0A958D5C3-F1
#
_cell.length_a   1.000
_cell.length_b   1.000
_cell.length_c   1.000
_cell.angle_alpha   90.00
_cell.angle_beta   90.00
_cell.angle_gamma   90.00
#
_symmetry.space_group_name_H-M   'P 1'
#
loop_
_entity.id
_entity.type
_entity.pdbx_description
1 polymer ?
#
loop_
_entity_poly.entity_id
_entity_poly.type
_entity_poly.pdbx_seq_one_letter_code
_entity_poly.pdbx_strand_id
1 'polypeptide(L)'
;VEPDDAVPQFPEYIFGLHEAGGEHLMVEAGRRGWVLELAAVGLDAAGGRRADYRDLTAQGLGVMVRLDNGYAPQGTLPLPDQYPAFAQSCADFVARSRGCHIWIIGNEPNHAMEWPNGAPIFPWHYAKAYRLCRDAIRRPGHSQDLVLLAGPAPWNAQLTYPTNPAGDWIQYFCDTLKELADNECDGISLHTYTRAHDPAMITAD
;
A
#
# COMPACT_ATOMS: atom_id res chain seq x y z
N VAL A 1 17.46 23.58 14.64
CA VAL A 1 17.00 22.22 14.96
C VAL A 1 15.78 22.02 14.08
N GLU A 2 15.97 21.36 12.94
CA GLU A 2 14.87 21.15 12.00
C GLU A 2 13.89 20.11 12.58
N PRO A 3 12.57 20.33 12.49
CA PRO A 3 11.60 19.37 12.94
C PRO A 3 11.33 18.37 11.81
N ASP A 4 12.17 17.35 11.65
CA ASP A 4 11.88 16.26 10.69
C ASP A 4 12.27 14.86 11.17
N ASP A 5 12.68 14.70 12.44
CA ASP A 5 12.88 13.39 13.09
C ASP A 5 11.61 12.91 13.82
N ALA A 6 10.43 13.18 13.26
CA ALA A 6 9.18 12.72 13.87
C ALA A 6 9.06 11.21 13.66
N VAL A 7 9.32 10.42 14.73
CA VAL A 7 8.94 9.01 14.79
C VAL A 7 7.45 8.89 14.40
N PRO A 8 7.06 7.99 13.48
CA PRO A 8 5.67 7.84 13.07
C PRO A 8 4.76 7.67 14.29
N GLN A 9 3.89 8.65 14.54
CA GLN A 9 2.87 8.49 15.57
C GLN A 9 1.80 7.55 15.05
N PHE A 10 1.81 6.32 15.55
CA PHE A 10 0.71 5.39 15.35
C PHE A 10 -0.44 5.84 16.26
N PRO A 11 -1.63 6.21 15.73
CA PRO A 11 -2.80 6.39 16.58
C PRO A 11 -3.05 5.12 17.41
N GLU A 12 -3.51 5.33 18.64
CA GLU A 12 -3.83 4.26 19.61
C GLU A 12 -4.88 3.26 19.08
N TYR A 13 -5.61 3.64 18.03
CA TYR A 13 -6.79 2.93 17.57
C TYR A 13 -6.56 2.15 16.26
N ILE A 14 -7.19 0.98 16.17
CA ILE A 14 -7.10 0.03 15.05
C ILE A 14 -8.15 0.22 13.95
N PHE A 15 -8.83 1.37 13.93
CA PHE A 15 -9.87 1.67 12.95
C PHE A 15 -9.49 2.88 12.10
N GLY A 16 -10.16 3.04 10.97
CA GLY A 16 -9.90 4.12 10.06
C GLY A 16 -10.90 4.19 8.92
N LEU A 17 -10.56 5.01 7.93
CA LEU A 17 -11.33 5.23 6.72
C LEU A 17 -10.46 4.96 5.50
N HIS A 18 -11.11 4.50 4.45
CA HIS A 18 -10.54 4.47 3.12
C HIS A 18 -10.86 5.82 2.44
N GLU A 19 -9.82 6.62 2.22
CA GLU A 19 -9.81 8.01 1.74
C GLU A 19 -10.46 9.04 2.69
N ALA A 20 -10.02 10.30 2.55
CA ALA A 20 -10.59 11.42 3.30
C ALA A 20 -12.02 11.78 2.83
N GLY A 21 -12.76 12.47 3.69
CA GLY A 21 -14.15 12.90 3.51
C GLY A 21 -15.05 12.52 4.69
N GLY A 22 -14.66 11.52 5.48
CA GLY A 22 -15.42 11.03 6.65
C GLY A 22 -14.74 11.25 7.99
N GLU A 23 -13.51 11.77 8.00
CA GLU A 23 -12.64 11.82 9.18
C GLU A 23 -13.19 12.72 10.30
N HIS A 24 -14.03 13.71 9.96
CA HIS A 24 -14.71 14.55 10.94
C HIS A 24 -15.51 13.71 11.97
N LEU A 25 -16.09 12.56 11.57
CA LEU A 25 -16.78 11.66 12.48
C LEU A 25 -15.86 11.08 13.57
N MET A 26 -14.62 10.76 13.20
CA MET A 26 -13.60 10.28 14.13
C MET A 26 -13.16 11.40 15.09
N VAL A 27 -12.96 12.61 14.54
CA VAL A 27 -12.53 13.79 15.29
C VAL A 27 -13.61 14.25 16.28
N GLU A 28 -14.85 14.38 15.84
CA GLU A 28 -16.01 14.77 16.67
C GLU A 28 -16.30 13.76 17.78
N ALA A 29 -16.11 12.46 17.51
CA ALA A 29 -16.22 11.41 18.51
C ALA A 29 -15.02 11.39 19.49
N GLY A 30 -13.98 12.19 19.27
CA GLY A 30 -12.77 12.20 20.07
C GLY A 30 -11.88 10.96 19.91
N ARG A 31 -12.13 10.12 18.90
CA ARG A 31 -11.40 8.86 18.66
C ARG A 31 -10.64 8.95 17.35
N ARG A 32 -9.33 9.19 17.40
CA ARG A 32 -8.51 9.43 16.20
C ARG A 32 -8.14 8.09 15.59
N GLY A 33 -8.41 7.90 14.31
CA GLY A 33 -8.07 6.67 13.59
C GLY A 33 -7.04 6.91 12.49
N TRP A 34 -7.03 5.97 11.55
CA TRP A 34 -6.23 6.04 10.33
C TRP A 34 -7.04 6.56 9.14
N VAL A 35 -6.38 7.26 8.22
CA VAL A 35 -6.90 7.53 6.89
C VAL A 35 -5.95 6.89 5.87
N LEU A 36 -6.45 5.93 5.11
CA LEU A 36 -5.74 5.32 3.98
C LEU A 36 -6.05 6.12 2.71
N GLU A 37 -5.09 6.88 2.21
CA GLU A 37 -5.21 7.66 0.98
C GLU A 37 -4.67 6.88 -0.23
N LEU A 38 -5.14 7.23 -1.42
CA LEU A 38 -4.75 6.53 -2.66
C LEU A 38 -4.01 7.45 -3.64
N ALA A 39 -2.85 7.02 -4.12
CA ALA A 39 -2.07 7.76 -5.11
C ALA A 39 -1.69 6.88 -6.31
N ALA A 40 -2.29 7.15 -7.47
CA ALA A 40 -1.82 6.65 -8.75
C ALA A 40 -0.66 7.54 -9.22
N VAL A 41 0.58 7.06 -9.06
CA VAL A 41 1.80 7.84 -9.30
C VAL A 41 2.34 7.67 -10.73
N GLY A 42 1.93 6.63 -11.46
CA GLY A 42 2.38 6.37 -12.82
C GLY A 42 3.89 6.22 -12.94
N LEU A 43 4.45 6.56 -14.11
CA LEU A 43 5.86 6.38 -14.44
C LEU A 43 6.66 7.70 -14.53
N ASP A 44 6.02 8.85 -14.41
CA ASP A 44 6.61 10.17 -14.66
C ASP A 44 6.47 11.15 -13.49
N ALA A 45 6.17 10.64 -12.28
CA ALA A 45 5.93 11.41 -11.05
C ALA A 45 4.80 12.44 -11.12
N ALA A 46 4.17 12.63 -12.29
CA ALA A 46 3.20 13.68 -12.59
C ALA A 46 1.77 13.31 -12.21
N GLY A 47 1.53 12.13 -11.61
CA GLY A 47 0.23 11.74 -11.06
C GLY A 47 -0.32 12.84 -10.16
N GLY A 48 -1.30 13.58 -10.68
CA GLY A 48 -1.79 14.87 -10.18
C GLY A 48 -2.63 14.80 -8.90
N ARG A 49 -2.25 13.94 -7.95
CA ARG A 49 -2.96 13.74 -6.69
C ARG A 49 -2.31 14.54 -5.55
N ARG A 50 -3.15 14.90 -4.58
CA ARG A 50 -2.75 15.55 -3.33
C ARG A 50 -1.66 14.71 -2.65
N ALA A 51 -0.58 15.37 -2.27
CA ALA A 51 0.55 14.79 -1.53
C ALA A 51 0.77 15.50 -0.18
N ASP A 52 -0.09 16.46 0.18
CA ASP A 52 -0.02 17.17 1.45
C ASP A 52 -1.16 16.73 2.35
N TYR A 53 -0.82 16.02 3.42
CA TYR A 53 -1.74 15.42 4.37
C TYR A 53 -1.73 16.11 5.73
N ARG A 54 -1.16 17.32 5.81
CA ARG A 54 -1.01 18.07 7.08
C ARG A 54 -2.34 18.51 7.68
N ASP A 55 -3.35 18.73 6.87
CA ASP A 55 -4.73 18.94 7.32
C ASP A 55 -5.28 17.75 8.11
N LEU A 56 -4.94 16.51 7.73
CA LEU A 56 -5.33 15.31 8.48
C LEU A 56 -4.49 15.14 9.74
N THR A 57 -3.15 15.21 9.62
CA THR A 57 -2.25 14.99 10.75
C THR A 57 -2.33 16.09 11.81
N ALA A 58 -2.62 17.34 11.43
CA ALA A 58 -2.88 18.43 12.39
C ALA A 58 -4.11 18.18 13.27
N GLN A 59 -5.03 17.28 12.86
CA GLN A 59 -6.17 16.84 13.66
C GLN A 59 -5.84 15.61 14.55
N GLY A 60 -4.59 15.14 14.51
CA GLY A 60 -4.10 13.98 15.26
C GLY A 60 -4.45 12.64 14.60
N LEU A 61 -4.79 12.62 13.31
CA LEU A 61 -5.07 11.40 12.57
C LEU A 61 -3.78 10.76 12.05
N GLY A 62 -3.73 9.44 12.02
CA GLY A 62 -2.69 8.70 11.31
C GLY A 62 -2.99 8.67 9.82
N VAL A 63 -1.96 8.79 8.97
CA VAL A 63 -2.10 8.73 7.51
C VAL A 63 -1.16 7.67 6.95
N MET A 64 -1.69 6.88 6.02
CA MET A 64 -0.91 5.97 5.17
C MET A 64 -1.39 6.15 3.73
N VAL A 65 -0.50 5.92 2.77
CA VAL A 65 -0.84 6.10 1.34
C VAL A 65 -0.51 4.85 0.56
N ARG A 66 -1.46 4.36 -0.22
CA ARG A 66 -1.23 3.31 -1.21
C ARG A 66 -0.78 3.92 -2.54
N LEU A 67 0.38 3.50 -3.01
CA LEU A 67 1.03 3.96 -4.24
C LEU A 67 0.78 2.93 -5.35
N ASP A 68 -0.05 3.29 -6.30
CA ASP A 68 -0.38 2.48 -7.49
C ASP A 68 0.30 3.09 -8.74
N ASN A 69 0.67 2.26 -9.71
CA ASN A 69 1.04 2.75 -11.04
C ASN A 69 -0.19 3.37 -11.74
N GLY A 70 -1.32 2.69 -11.66
CA GLY A 70 -2.62 3.19 -12.12
C GLY A 70 -3.71 2.17 -11.83
N TYR A 71 -4.88 2.39 -12.43
CA TYR A 71 -5.97 1.41 -12.44
C TYR A 71 -5.96 0.66 -13.76
N ALA A 72 -6.83 -0.32 -13.95
CA ALA A 72 -6.99 -0.97 -15.25
C ALA A 72 -7.18 0.09 -16.38
N PRO A 73 -6.43 0.00 -17.49
CA PRO A 73 -5.56 -1.10 -17.90
C PRO A 73 -4.10 -0.98 -17.44
N GLN A 74 -3.67 0.13 -16.83
CA GLN A 74 -2.28 0.34 -16.41
C GLN A 74 -1.83 -0.64 -15.31
N GLY A 75 -2.77 -1.07 -14.46
CA GLY A 75 -2.51 -1.97 -13.34
C GLY A 75 -1.81 -1.31 -12.16
N THR A 76 -1.90 -1.97 -11.00
CA THR A 76 -1.32 -1.48 -9.74
C THR A 76 0.21 -1.39 -9.80
N LEU A 77 0.85 -2.28 -10.55
CA LEU A 77 2.26 -2.23 -10.94
C LEU A 77 2.33 -2.14 -12.47
N PRO A 78 3.36 -1.52 -13.05
CA PRO A 78 3.54 -1.55 -14.50
C PRO A 78 4.13 -2.89 -14.96
N LEU A 79 4.50 -3.02 -16.23
CA LEU A 79 5.24 -4.20 -16.70
C LEU A 79 6.65 -4.27 -16.08
N PRO A 80 7.26 -5.47 -15.98
CA PRO A 80 8.53 -5.65 -15.26
C PRO A 80 9.73 -4.83 -15.75
N ASP A 81 9.75 -4.43 -17.01
CA ASP A 81 10.76 -3.55 -17.61
C ASP A 81 10.63 -2.09 -17.15
N GLN A 82 9.47 -1.72 -16.61
CA GLN A 82 9.15 -0.37 -16.14
C GLN A 82 9.26 -0.21 -14.61
N TYR A 83 9.56 -1.27 -13.85
CA TYR A 83 9.70 -1.19 -12.39
C TYR A 83 10.69 -0.11 -11.91
N PRO A 84 11.86 0.11 -12.55
CA PRO A 84 12.76 1.19 -12.12
C PRO A 84 12.13 2.58 -12.26
N ALA A 85 11.37 2.83 -13.33
CA ALA A 85 10.68 4.11 -13.54
C ALA A 85 9.56 4.31 -12.51
N PHE A 86 8.79 3.25 -12.21
CA PHE A 86 7.77 3.28 -11.17
C PHE A 86 8.35 3.51 -9.77
N ALA A 87 9.46 2.85 -9.44
CA ALA A 87 10.17 3.07 -8.18
C ALA A 87 10.64 4.52 -8.01
N GLN A 88 11.19 5.11 -9.08
CA GLN A 88 11.56 6.51 -9.08
C GLN A 88 10.34 7.42 -8.91
N SER A 89 9.24 7.13 -9.62
CA SER A 89 7.98 7.87 -9.48
C SER A 89 7.42 7.82 -8.05
N CYS A 90 7.49 6.66 -7.39
CA CYS A 90 7.14 6.50 -5.99
C CYS A 90 8.02 7.37 -5.09
N ALA A 91 9.35 7.33 -5.28
CA ALA A 91 10.28 8.14 -4.50
C ALA A 91 10.05 9.65 -4.69
N ASP A 92 9.75 10.09 -5.91
CA ASP A 92 9.46 11.50 -6.21
C ASP A 92 8.11 11.95 -5.65
N PHE A 93 7.13 11.04 -5.56
CA PHE A 93 5.88 11.29 -4.85
C PHE A 93 6.11 11.44 -3.34
N VAL A 94 6.86 10.52 -2.73
CA VAL A 94 7.19 10.56 -1.29
C VAL A 94 7.99 11.82 -0.96
N ALA A 95 8.96 12.19 -1.78
CA ALA A 95 9.82 13.36 -1.60
C ALA A 95 9.07 14.69 -1.48
N ARG A 96 7.97 14.83 -2.23
CA ARG A 96 7.13 16.04 -2.20
C ARG A 96 5.99 15.94 -1.20
N SER A 97 5.79 14.77 -0.60
CA SER A 97 4.70 14.53 0.33
C SER A 97 4.97 15.18 1.68
N ARG A 98 3.90 15.56 2.39
CA ARG A 98 3.99 16.13 3.74
C ARG A 98 2.95 15.50 4.65
N GLY A 99 3.34 15.15 5.88
CA GLY A 99 2.44 14.57 6.87
C GLY A 99 2.09 13.10 6.63
N CYS A 100 2.93 12.35 5.92
CA CYS A 100 2.79 10.90 5.77
C CYS A 100 4.19 10.26 5.73
N HIS A 101 4.34 9.11 6.39
CA HIS A 101 5.58 8.33 6.49
C HIS A 101 5.34 6.81 6.33
N ILE A 102 4.16 6.42 5.84
CA ILE A 102 3.78 5.01 5.67
C ILE A 102 3.21 4.82 4.26
N TRP A 103 3.83 3.95 3.49
CA TRP A 103 3.58 3.76 2.06
C TRP A 103 3.26 2.30 1.77
N ILE A 104 2.20 2.01 1.04
CA ILE A 104 1.86 0.65 0.58
C ILE A 104 2.14 0.58 -0.92
N ILE A 105 2.94 -0.40 -1.37
CA ILE A 105 3.28 -0.52 -2.80
C ILE A 105 2.25 -1.38 -3.52
N GLY A 106 1.34 -0.71 -4.21
CA GLY A 106 0.27 -1.32 -5.00
C GLY A 106 -0.90 -1.87 -4.19
N ASN A 107 -1.75 -2.64 -4.86
CA ASN A 107 -3.02 -3.17 -4.40
C ASN A 107 -3.25 -4.57 -4.97
N GLU A 108 -3.67 -5.53 -4.14
CA GLU A 108 -4.21 -6.83 -4.57
C GLU A 108 -3.52 -7.47 -5.79
N PRO A 109 -2.20 -7.68 -5.80
CA PRO A 109 -1.47 -8.05 -7.01
C PRO A 109 -1.87 -9.42 -7.61
N ASN A 110 -2.52 -10.31 -6.84
CA ASN A 110 -3.08 -11.57 -7.32
C ASN A 110 -4.42 -11.40 -8.08
N HIS A 111 -5.04 -10.22 -8.07
CA HIS A 111 -6.33 -9.98 -8.73
C HIS A 111 -6.13 -9.48 -10.17
N ALA A 112 -6.80 -10.14 -11.14
CA ALA A 112 -6.68 -9.80 -12.55
C ALA A 112 -7.05 -8.35 -12.93
N MET A 113 -7.86 -7.65 -12.12
CA MET A 113 -8.20 -6.24 -12.36
C MET A 113 -7.05 -5.29 -12.07
N GLU A 114 -6.07 -5.74 -11.30
CA GLU A 114 -4.88 -4.97 -10.92
C GLU A 114 -3.69 -5.24 -11.85
N TRP A 115 -3.84 -6.14 -12.82
CA TRP A 115 -2.76 -6.55 -13.70
C TRP A 115 -2.51 -5.56 -14.84
N PRO A 116 -1.25 -5.15 -15.08
CA PRO A 116 -0.91 -4.28 -16.20
C PRO A 116 -1.23 -4.96 -17.52
N ASN A 117 -2.19 -4.41 -18.26
CA ASN A 117 -2.70 -4.97 -19.52
C ASN A 117 -3.10 -6.45 -19.41
N GLY A 118 -3.58 -6.88 -18.23
CA GLY A 118 -3.93 -8.27 -17.96
C GLY A 118 -2.73 -9.22 -17.81
N ALA A 119 -1.49 -8.71 -17.74
CA ALA A 119 -0.31 -9.53 -17.49
C ALA A 119 -0.20 -9.90 -16.00
N PRO A 120 -0.16 -11.20 -15.65
CA PRO A 120 -0.15 -11.61 -14.24
C PRO A 120 1.04 -11.09 -13.44
N ILE A 121 0.75 -10.63 -12.23
CA ILE A 121 1.77 -10.27 -11.24
C ILE A 121 2.00 -11.50 -10.35
N PHE A 122 3.06 -12.25 -10.63
CA PHE A 122 3.48 -13.39 -9.80
C PHE A 122 4.22 -12.90 -8.53
N PRO A 123 4.37 -13.76 -7.50
CA PRO A 123 5.09 -13.40 -6.26
C PRO A 123 6.46 -12.74 -6.49
N TRP A 124 7.29 -13.33 -7.36
CA TRP A 124 8.63 -12.79 -7.69
C TRP A 124 8.58 -11.50 -8.52
N HIS A 125 7.51 -11.26 -9.28
CA HIS A 125 7.29 -9.98 -9.97
C HIS A 125 7.00 -8.89 -8.94
N TYR A 126 6.07 -9.15 -8.02
CA TYR A 126 5.71 -8.22 -6.97
C TYR A 126 6.89 -7.91 -6.05
N ALA A 127 7.58 -8.94 -5.53
CA ALA A 127 8.73 -8.78 -4.64
C ALA A 127 9.87 -7.97 -5.28
N LYS A 128 10.08 -8.12 -6.59
CA LYS A 128 11.06 -7.31 -7.34
C LYS A 128 10.64 -5.82 -7.41
N ALA A 129 9.39 -5.54 -7.76
CA ALA A 129 8.89 -4.17 -7.83
C ALA A 129 8.91 -3.49 -6.45
N TYR A 130 8.46 -4.21 -5.42
CA TYR A 130 8.47 -3.75 -4.03
C TYR A 130 9.87 -3.34 -3.57
N ARG A 131 10.88 -4.20 -3.75
CA ARG A 131 12.27 -3.88 -3.36
C ARG A 131 12.79 -2.62 -4.03
N LEU A 132 12.57 -2.49 -5.35
CA LEU A 132 12.97 -1.29 -6.08
C LEU A 132 12.29 -0.03 -5.53
N CYS A 133 11.00 -0.09 -5.24
CA CYS A 133 10.27 1.05 -4.66
C CYS A 133 10.76 1.38 -3.26
N ARG A 134 10.94 0.37 -2.40
CA ARG A 134 11.41 0.55 -1.03
C ARG A 134 12.80 1.18 -0.99
N ASP A 135 13.73 0.68 -1.80
CA ASP A 135 15.09 1.21 -1.85
C ASP A 135 15.12 2.65 -2.37
N ALA A 136 14.27 2.98 -3.34
CA ALA A 136 14.15 4.34 -3.87
C ALA A 136 13.52 5.31 -2.85
N ILE A 137 12.52 4.85 -2.08
CA ILE A 137 11.84 5.63 -1.05
C ILE A 137 12.74 5.88 0.16
N ARG A 138 13.44 4.85 0.67
CA ARG A 138 14.27 4.91 1.89
C ARG A 138 15.62 5.60 1.68
N ARG A 139 15.59 6.81 1.14
CA ARG A 139 16.74 7.70 0.90
C ARG A 139 16.96 8.66 2.08
N PRO A 140 18.07 9.43 2.13
CA PRO A 140 18.25 10.46 3.17
C PRO A 140 17.05 11.43 3.25
N GLY A 141 16.56 11.68 4.46
CA GLY A 141 15.30 12.42 4.71
C GLY A 141 14.05 11.55 4.80
N HIS A 142 14.10 10.31 4.31
CA HIS A 142 12.99 9.33 4.35
C HIS A 142 13.45 7.95 4.85
N SER A 143 14.58 7.89 5.54
CA SER A 143 15.18 6.61 5.99
C SER A 143 14.33 5.90 7.05
N GLN A 144 13.44 6.64 7.72
CA GLN A 144 12.50 6.15 8.74
C GLN A 144 11.09 5.90 8.19
N ASP A 145 10.84 6.19 6.92
CA ASP A 145 9.56 5.87 6.30
C ASP A 145 9.37 4.35 6.24
N LEU A 146 8.15 3.89 6.46
CA LEU A 146 7.77 2.48 6.37
C LEU A 146 7.19 2.17 5.01
N VAL A 147 7.74 1.18 4.32
CA VAL A 147 7.24 0.71 3.02
C VAL A 147 6.67 -0.69 3.18
N LEU A 148 5.34 -0.79 3.12
CA LEU A 148 4.58 -2.01 3.37
C LEU A 148 4.28 -2.76 2.08
N LEU A 149 4.24 -4.09 2.17
CA LEU A 149 3.69 -4.91 1.10
C LEU A 149 2.17 -4.70 1.01
N ALA A 150 1.65 -4.73 -0.21
CA ALA A 150 0.23 -4.79 -0.52
C ALA A 150 -0.36 -6.13 -0.08
N GLY A 151 -1.56 -6.05 0.51
CA GLY A 151 -2.36 -7.23 0.76
C GLY A 151 -2.86 -7.82 -0.56
N PRO A 152 -2.76 -9.15 -0.76
CA PRO A 152 -3.47 -9.81 -1.86
C PRO A 152 -4.99 -9.67 -1.69
N ALA A 153 -5.73 -9.77 -2.79
CA ALA A 153 -7.16 -9.99 -2.77
C ALA A 153 -7.48 -11.31 -2.03
N PRO A 154 -8.24 -11.26 -0.93
CA PRO A 154 -8.57 -12.44 -0.16
C PRO A 154 -9.57 -13.27 -0.95
N TRP A 155 -9.48 -14.60 -0.82
CA TRP A 155 -10.34 -15.57 -1.52
C TRP A 155 -10.25 -15.55 -3.05
N ASN A 156 -9.33 -14.78 -3.64
CA ASN A 156 -9.12 -14.74 -5.08
C ASN A 156 -8.24 -15.90 -5.53
N ALA A 157 -8.78 -16.74 -6.43
CA ALA A 157 -8.12 -17.92 -6.98
C ALA A 157 -7.73 -17.80 -8.46
N GLN A 158 -7.65 -16.58 -9.00
CA GLN A 158 -7.44 -16.35 -10.44
C GLN A 158 -6.00 -16.66 -10.89
N LEU A 159 -5.01 -16.52 -9.99
CA LEU A 159 -3.60 -16.69 -10.33
C LEU A 159 -3.07 -18.04 -9.89
N THR A 160 -2.88 -18.96 -10.84
CA THR A 160 -2.25 -20.25 -10.60
C THR A 160 -0.81 -20.28 -11.11
N TYR A 161 0.08 -20.97 -10.40
CA TYR A 161 1.46 -21.23 -10.82
C TYR A 161 1.95 -22.56 -10.21
N PRO A 162 3.09 -23.14 -10.63
CA PRO A 162 3.44 -24.53 -10.30
C PRO A 162 3.41 -24.89 -8.80
N THR A 163 3.81 -23.98 -7.91
CA THR A 163 3.77 -24.18 -6.44
C THR A 163 2.45 -23.76 -5.78
N ASN A 164 1.53 -23.17 -6.54
CA ASN A 164 0.20 -22.76 -6.11
C ASN A 164 -0.84 -23.08 -7.21
N PRO A 165 -1.10 -24.37 -7.48
CA PRO A 165 -2.00 -24.77 -8.57
C PRO A 165 -3.47 -24.45 -8.31
N ALA A 166 -3.85 -24.19 -7.05
CA ALA A 166 -5.21 -23.84 -6.64
C ALA A 166 -5.46 -22.32 -6.65
N GLY A 167 -4.41 -21.50 -6.84
CA GLY A 167 -4.50 -20.05 -6.73
C GLY A 167 -4.82 -19.57 -5.31
N ASP A 168 -4.41 -20.32 -4.28
CA ASP A 168 -4.63 -19.93 -2.89
C ASP A 168 -3.94 -18.58 -2.60
N TRP A 169 -4.74 -17.59 -2.21
CA TRP A 169 -4.26 -16.24 -1.91
C TRP A 169 -3.31 -16.19 -0.72
N ILE A 170 -3.45 -17.09 0.25
CA ILE A 170 -2.53 -17.22 1.39
C ILE A 170 -1.20 -17.76 0.88
N GLN A 171 -1.23 -18.79 0.05
CA GLN A 171 -0.02 -19.34 -0.57
C GLN A 171 0.69 -18.30 -1.44
N TYR A 172 -0.05 -17.49 -2.22
CA TYR A 172 0.48 -16.35 -2.96
C TYR A 172 1.23 -15.38 -2.05
N PHE A 173 0.64 -15.05 -0.89
CA PHE A 173 1.25 -14.11 0.04
C PHE A 173 2.49 -14.69 0.71
N CYS A 174 2.42 -15.94 1.16
CA CYS A 174 3.56 -16.65 1.72
C CYS A 174 4.71 -16.76 0.72
N ASP A 175 4.42 -17.06 -0.55
CA ASP A 175 5.45 -17.13 -1.58
C ASP A 175 6.05 -15.75 -1.86
N THR A 176 5.24 -14.69 -1.82
CA THR A 176 5.75 -13.30 -1.96
C THR A 176 6.70 -12.94 -0.82
N LEU A 177 6.35 -13.28 0.42
CA LEU A 177 7.19 -13.02 1.59
C LEU A 177 8.49 -13.81 1.56
N LYS A 178 8.49 -15.04 1.05
CA LYS A 178 9.70 -15.88 0.90
C LYS A 178 10.68 -15.34 -0.15
N GLU A 179 10.24 -14.47 -1.05
CA GLU A 179 11.12 -13.79 -2.02
C GLU A 179 11.92 -12.62 -1.39
N LEU A 180 11.58 -12.22 -0.16
CA LEU A 180 12.21 -11.10 0.55
C LEU A 180 13.09 -11.62 1.70
N ALA A 181 14.22 -10.97 1.93
CA ALA A 181 15.00 -11.19 3.14
C ALA A 181 14.34 -10.51 4.36
N ASP A 182 14.64 -10.99 5.57
CA ASP A 182 14.05 -10.50 6.83
C ASP A 182 14.15 -8.97 7.02
N ASN A 183 15.20 -8.33 6.48
CA ASN A 183 15.43 -6.89 6.58
C ASN A 183 14.91 -6.07 5.39
N GLU A 184 14.28 -6.72 4.41
CA GLU A 184 13.70 -6.07 3.22
C GLU A 184 12.22 -5.72 3.40
N CYS A 185 11.57 -6.15 4.48
CA CYS A 185 10.15 -5.91 4.74
C CYS A 185 9.94 -5.02 5.97
N ASP A 186 9.43 -3.80 5.78
CA ASP A 186 9.10 -2.90 6.92
C ASP A 186 7.75 -3.26 7.56
N GLY A 187 6.88 -3.96 6.83
CA GLY A 187 5.61 -4.48 7.30
C GLY A 187 4.70 -4.95 6.17
N ILE A 188 3.52 -5.41 6.54
CA ILE A 188 2.55 -6.01 5.62
C ILE A 188 1.17 -5.36 5.78
N SER A 189 0.38 -5.36 4.71
CA SER A 189 -1.04 -5.04 4.73
C SER A 189 -1.89 -6.27 4.40
N LEU A 190 -3.13 -6.30 4.90
CA LEU A 190 -4.09 -7.38 4.70
C LEU A 190 -5.46 -6.78 4.39
N HIS A 191 -6.17 -7.39 3.45
CA HIS A 191 -7.57 -7.11 3.19
C HIS A 191 -8.45 -8.11 3.93
N THR A 192 -9.29 -7.63 4.83
CA THR A 192 -10.11 -8.44 5.73
C THR A 192 -11.60 -8.26 5.45
N TYR A 193 -11.98 -8.39 4.17
CA TYR A 193 -13.37 -8.25 3.76
C TYR A 193 -14.26 -9.34 4.36
N THR A 194 -15.41 -8.90 4.86
CA THR A 194 -16.53 -9.76 5.24
C THR A 194 -17.57 -9.74 4.13
N ARG A 195 -18.46 -10.73 4.09
CA ARG A 195 -19.53 -10.80 3.05
C ARG A 195 -20.52 -9.63 3.12
N ALA A 196 -20.65 -8.97 4.27
CA ALA A 196 -21.59 -7.90 4.52
C ALA A 196 -21.04 -6.91 5.55
N HIS A 197 -21.61 -5.70 5.57
CA HIS A 197 -21.30 -4.66 6.55
C HIS A 197 -21.89 -4.90 7.94
N ASP A 198 -22.66 -5.98 8.13
CA ASP A 198 -23.22 -6.34 9.43
C ASP A 198 -22.14 -7.01 10.31
N PRO A 199 -21.73 -6.38 11.43
CA PRO A 199 -20.72 -6.96 12.32
C PRO A 199 -21.14 -8.31 12.91
N ALA A 200 -22.44 -8.60 13.01
CA ALA A 200 -22.93 -9.90 13.47
C ALA A 200 -22.57 -11.05 12.52
N MET A 201 -22.23 -10.75 11.26
CA MET A 201 -21.78 -11.73 10.26
C MET A 201 -20.30 -12.07 10.38
N ILE A 202 -19.57 -11.47 11.33
CA ILE A 202 -18.18 -11.82 11.64
C ILE A 202 -18.20 -12.93 12.70
N THR A 203 -18.26 -14.18 12.24
CA THR A 203 -18.25 -15.37 13.09
C THR A 203 -16.92 -16.12 12.95
N ALA A 204 -16.48 -16.77 14.02
CA ALA A 204 -15.43 -17.79 13.96
C ALA A 204 -16.08 -19.17 13.94
N ASP A 205 -15.49 -20.10 13.19
CA ASP A 205 -15.88 -21.51 13.15
C ASP A 205 -15.19 -22.31 14.26
#